data_AF-A0A9D9NLP3-F1
#
_entry.id   AF-A0A9D9NLP3-F1
#
_cell.length_a   1.000
_cell.length_b   1.000
_cell.length_c   1.000
_cell.angle_alpha   90.00
_cell.angle_beta   90.00
_cell.angle_gamma   90.00
#
_symmetry.space_group_name_H-M   'P 1'
#
loop_
_entity.id
_entity.type
_entity.pdbx_description
1 polymer ?
#
loop_
_entity_poly.entity_id
_entity_poly.type
_entity_poly.pdbx_seq_one_letter_code
_entity_poly.pdbx_strand_id
1 'polypeptide(L)'
;MDNKNMEIYNRVRTAPEEALRKIEGGKLKGKSDINPMWRIATLTEIFGPAGQGWYIDVIRKWTESAPDGETKAFVDINLYVKYEGEWSKPIHGTGGSTLLSIRTTGSELNDEAFKMAYTDAISVACKSLGMAADVYWASGASKYGSPSQGKVPVQQPRSPGKPELTPESVKWLPSVTQAMKLDIPNDELIRRITSKYTLSEENITLLLKQSNRLPQAIRS
;
A
#
# COMPACT_ATOMS: atom_id res chain seq x y z
N MET A 1 -5.11 -33.95 -16.68
CA MET A 1 -6.05 -34.11 -15.56
C MET A 1 -6.36 -32.72 -15.05
N ASP A 2 -7.63 -32.32 -15.09
CA ASP A 2 -8.06 -31.08 -14.45
C ASP A 2 -7.86 -31.22 -12.94
N ASN A 3 -7.06 -30.33 -12.36
CA ASN A 3 -6.88 -30.27 -10.91
C ASN A 3 -8.11 -29.58 -10.32
N LYS A 4 -9.06 -30.35 -9.79
CA LYS A 4 -10.29 -29.85 -9.18
C LYS A 4 -10.04 -28.79 -8.11
N ASN A 5 -8.91 -28.87 -7.39
CA ASN A 5 -8.54 -27.88 -6.37
C ASN A 5 -8.27 -26.48 -6.94
N MET A 6 -8.01 -26.37 -8.25
CA MET A 6 -7.73 -25.12 -8.96
C MET A 6 -8.96 -24.56 -9.68
N GLU A 7 -10.13 -25.19 -9.57
CA GLU A 7 -11.32 -24.83 -10.34
C GLU A 7 -11.71 -23.35 -10.18
N ILE A 8 -11.98 -22.92 -8.94
CA ILE A 8 -12.34 -21.53 -8.64
C ILE A 8 -11.18 -20.61 -9.03
N TYR A 9 -9.95 -20.93 -8.59
CA TYR A 9 -8.78 -20.10 -8.82
C TYR A 9 -8.56 -19.82 -10.31
N ASN A 10 -8.60 -20.85 -11.15
CA ASN A 10 -8.41 -20.71 -12.60
C ASN A 10 -9.58 -19.97 -13.27
N ARG A 11 -10.79 -20.08 -12.74
CA ARG A 11 -11.96 -19.34 -13.24
C ARG A 11 -11.84 -17.84 -13.01
N VAL A 12 -11.22 -17.41 -11.91
CA VAL A 12 -11.20 -15.98 -11.51
C VAL A 12 -9.83 -15.29 -11.56
N ARG A 13 -8.75 -16.03 -11.85
CA ARG A 13 -7.37 -15.49 -11.88
C ARG A 13 -7.17 -14.35 -12.87
N THR A 14 -7.91 -14.35 -13.96
CA THR A 14 -7.85 -13.31 -14.98
C THR A 14 -9.05 -12.39 -14.83
N ALA A 15 -8.80 -11.11 -14.53
CA ALA A 15 -9.85 -10.10 -14.60
C ALA A 15 -10.11 -9.70 -16.06
N PRO A 16 -11.36 -9.44 -16.44
CA PRO A 16 -11.67 -8.96 -17.78
C PRO A 16 -11.18 -7.52 -17.96
N GLU A 17 -10.94 -7.11 -19.21
CA GLU A 17 -10.30 -5.82 -19.51
C GLU A 17 -11.12 -4.63 -19.00
N GLU A 18 -12.45 -4.71 -19.08
CA GLU A 18 -13.37 -3.70 -18.56
C GLU A 18 -13.34 -3.54 -17.02
N ALA A 19 -12.81 -4.54 -16.31
CA ALA A 19 -12.59 -4.46 -14.86
C ALA A 19 -11.21 -3.87 -14.51
N LEU A 20 -10.35 -3.64 -15.51
CA LEU A 20 -8.99 -3.13 -15.33
C LEU A 20 -8.88 -1.68 -15.80
N ARG A 21 -8.34 -0.82 -14.93
CA ARG A 21 -7.99 0.55 -15.29
C ARG A 21 -6.51 0.77 -15.07
N LYS A 22 -5.81 1.23 -16.10
CA LYS A 22 -4.40 1.59 -15.98
C LYS A 22 -4.26 2.83 -15.10
N ILE A 23 -3.36 2.77 -14.12
CA ILE A 23 -3.05 3.90 -13.26
C ILE A 23 -2.02 4.77 -13.99
N GLU A 24 -2.38 6.01 -14.29
CA GLU A 24 -1.56 6.91 -15.11
C GLU A 24 -0.64 7.84 -14.30
N GLY A 25 -0.93 7.99 -12.99
CA GLY A 25 -0.25 8.95 -12.12
C GLY A 25 0.13 8.38 -10.75
N GLY A 26 1.03 9.10 -10.07
CA GLY A 26 1.47 8.76 -8.72
C GLY A 26 2.38 7.53 -8.65
N LYS A 27 2.58 7.03 -7.42
CA LYS A 27 3.51 5.93 -7.12
C LYS A 27 3.14 4.60 -7.78
N LEU A 28 1.87 4.44 -8.16
CA LEU A 28 1.34 3.23 -8.78
C LEU A 28 1.23 3.35 -10.31
N LYS A 29 1.83 4.39 -10.92
CA LYS A 29 1.82 4.59 -12.37
C LYS A 29 2.29 3.32 -13.10
N GLY A 30 1.52 2.91 -14.11
CA GLY A 30 1.76 1.72 -14.91
C GLY A 30 1.25 0.41 -14.30
N LYS A 31 0.68 0.45 -13.09
CA LYS A 31 -0.07 -0.69 -12.51
C LYS A 31 -1.54 -0.63 -12.93
N SER A 32 -2.26 -1.72 -12.67
CA SER A 32 -3.70 -1.80 -12.91
C SER A 32 -4.46 -1.67 -11.60
N ASP A 33 -5.44 -0.76 -11.60
CA ASP A 33 -6.52 -0.69 -10.65
C ASP A 33 -7.62 -1.67 -11.09
N ILE A 34 -8.20 -2.42 -10.14
CA ILE A 34 -9.18 -3.46 -10.43
C ILE A 34 -10.51 -3.03 -9.83
N ASN A 35 -11.54 -2.91 -10.66
CA ASN A 35 -12.87 -2.48 -10.24
C ASN A 35 -13.41 -3.36 -9.09
N PRO A 36 -13.69 -2.79 -7.91
CA PRO A 36 -14.23 -3.54 -6.78
C PRO A 36 -15.58 -4.22 -7.09
N MET A 37 -16.41 -3.63 -7.96
CA MET A 37 -17.71 -4.19 -8.32
C MET A 37 -17.60 -5.48 -9.12
N TRP A 38 -16.52 -5.66 -9.90
CA TRP A 38 -16.27 -6.91 -10.59
C TRP A 38 -16.11 -8.06 -9.59
N ARG A 39 -15.39 -7.85 -8.48
CA ARG A 39 -15.23 -8.88 -7.43
C ARG A 39 -16.57 -9.27 -6.81
N ILE A 40 -17.44 -8.30 -6.55
CA ILE A 40 -18.78 -8.56 -6.00
C ILE A 40 -19.63 -9.35 -7.00
N ALA A 41 -19.57 -9.00 -8.29
CA ALA A 41 -20.25 -9.73 -9.35
C ALA A 41 -19.73 -11.16 -9.45
N THR A 42 -18.41 -11.36 -9.44
CA THR A 42 -17.77 -12.69 -9.50
C THR A 42 -18.09 -13.55 -8.28
N LEU A 43 -18.12 -12.99 -7.07
CA LEU A 43 -18.58 -13.71 -5.87
C LEU A 43 -20.02 -14.22 -6.07
N THR A 44 -20.88 -13.37 -6.63
CA THR A 44 -22.28 -13.70 -6.87
C THR A 44 -22.44 -14.76 -7.96
N GLU A 45 -21.65 -14.67 -9.03
CA GLU A 45 -21.65 -15.62 -10.14
C GLU A 45 -21.21 -17.02 -9.71
N ILE A 46 -20.22 -17.12 -8.82
CA ILE A 46 -19.63 -18.40 -8.43
C ILE A 46 -20.38 -19.04 -7.27
N PHE A 47 -20.70 -18.25 -6.24
CA PHE A 47 -21.21 -18.79 -4.99
C PHE A 47 -22.72 -18.58 -4.83
N GLY A 48 -23.32 -17.66 -5.59
CA GLY A 48 -24.73 -17.28 -5.49
C GLY A 48 -24.96 -15.93 -4.78
N PRO A 49 -26.21 -15.52 -4.53
CA PRO A 49 -26.53 -14.21 -3.97
C PRO A 49 -25.83 -13.92 -2.63
N ALA A 50 -25.50 -12.64 -2.39
CA ALA A 50 -25.00 -12.18 -1.10
C ALA A 50 -25.98 -12.53 0.04
N GLY A 51 -25.47 -12.98 1.18
CA GLY A 51 -26.24 -13.51 2.30
C GLY A 51 -26.65 -14.98 2.15
N GLN A 52 -26.47 -15.61 0.98
CA GLN A 52 -26.86 -17.01 0.73
C GLN A 52 -25.69 -17.86 0.25
N GLY A 53 -25.00 -17.39 -0.78
CA GLY A 53 -23.81 -18.02 -1.35
C GLY A 53 -22.51 -17.52 -0.75
N TRP A 54 -22.50 -16.25 -0.34
CA TRP A 54 -21.37 -15.62 0.31
C TRP A 54 -21.87 -14.50 1.21
N TYR A 55 -21.14 -14.16 2.26
CA TYR A 55 -21.45 -13.00 3.10
C TYR A 55 -20.19 -12.45 3.75
N ILE A 56 -20.31 -11.24 4.28
CA ILE A 56 -19.22 -10.53 4.95
C ILE A 56 -19.67 -10.13 6.34
N ASP A 57 -18.83 -10.43 7.33
CA ASP A 57 -18.91 -9.81 8.65
C ASP A 57 -17.87 -8.68 8.74
N VAL A 58 -18.32 -7.52 9.19
CA VAL A 58 -17.39 -6.44 9.57
C VAL A 58 -16.96 -6.66 11.01
N ILE A 59 -15.67 -6.91 11.20
CA ILE A 59 -15.10 -7.24 12.50
C ILE A 59 -14.72 -5.99 13.27
N ARG A 60 -14.11 -5.03 12.56
CA ARG A 60 -13.63 -3.79 13.18
C ARG A 60 -13.62 -2.65 12.18
N LYS A 61 -13.93 -1.45 12.67
CA LYS A 61 -13.68 -0.17 11.99
C LYS A 61 -12.91 0.72 12.95
N TRP A 62 -11.81 1.31 12.51
CA TRP A 62 -11.06 2.24 13.35
C TRP A 62 -10.30 3.25 12.50
N THR A 63 -9.76 4.26 13.16
CA THR A 63 -8.86 5.23 12.55
C THR A 63 -7.51 5.21 13.24
N GLU A 64 -6.46 5.53 12.49
CA GLU A 64 -5.14 5.82 13.05
C GLU A 64 -4.61 7.13 12.49
N SER A 65 -4.13 7.99 13.38
CA SER A 65 -3.46 9.23 13.01
C SER A 65 -1.96 8.98 12.84
N ALA A 66 -1.43 9.38 11.70
CA ALA A 66 -0.01 9.35 11.40
C ALA A 66 0.69 10.56 12.04
N PRO A 67 2.01 10.46 12.33
CA PRO A 67 2.77 11.56 12.94
C PRO A 67 2.83 12.84 12.10
N ASP A 68 2.52 12.77 10.80
CA ASP A 68 2.42 13.91 9.89
C ASP A 68 1.05 14.60 9.91
N GLY A 69 0.13 14.13 10.76
CA GLY A 69 -1.21 14.66 10.93
C GLY A 69 -2.26 14.06 10.01
N GLU A 70 -1.87 13.21 9.03
CA GLU A 70 -2.87 12.47 8.25
C GLU A 70 -3.60 11.46 9.14
N THR A 71 -4.86 11.17 8.81
CA THR A 71 -5.61 10.09 9.48
C THR A 71 -6.06 9.08 8.45
N LYS A 72 -5.83 7.80 8.71
CA LYS A 72 -6.31 6.68 7.90
C LYS A 72 -7.50 6.02 8.58
N ALA A 73 -8.49 5.62 7.80
CA ALA A 73 -9.57 4.75 8.21
C ALA A 73 -9.27 3.31 7.77
N PHE A 74 -9.51 2.35 8.64
CA PHE A 74 -9.30 0.93 8.41
C PHE A 74 -10.56 0.13 8.69
N VAL A 75 -10.72 -0.97 7.96
CA VAL A 75 -11.81 -1.93 8.14
C VAL A 75 -11.24 -3.34 8.07
N ASP A 76 -11.53 -4.14 9.09
CA ASP A 76 -11.32 -5.58 9.07
C ASP A 76 -12.62 -6.30 8.77
N ILE A 77 -12.57 -7.26 7.85
CA ILE A 77 -13.70 -8.09 7.43
C ILE A 77 -13.34 -9.57 7.44
N ASN A 78 -14.35 -10.40 7.65
CA ASN A 78 -14.34 -11.82 7.33
C ASN A 78 -15.29 -12.05 6.15
N LEU A 79 -14.76 -12.59 5.06
CA LEU A 79 -15.54 -13.11 3.94
C LEU A 79 -15.79 -14.60 4.16
N TYR A 80 -17.03 -15.03 3.93
CA TYR A 80 -17.44 -16.43 3.95
C TYR A 80 -18.04 -16.78 2.60
N VAL A 81 -17.73 -17.96 2.08
CA VAL A 81 -18.28 -18.49 0.83
C VAL A 81 -18.82 -19.89 1.04
N LYS A 82 -19.90 -20.23 0.35
CA LYS A 82 -20.49 -21.57 0.34
C LYS A 82 -20.10 -22.26 -0.96
N TYR A 83 -19.42 -23.39 -0.85
CA TYR A 83 -18.99 -24.17 -2.00
C TYR A 83 -19.28 -25.66 -1.76
N GLU A 84 -19.83 -26.33 -2.77
CA GLU A 84 -20.29 -27.73 -2.68
C GLU A 84 -21.19 -28.03 -1.46
N GLY A 85 -21.97 -27.04 -1.03
CA GLY A 85 -22.91 -27.17 0.10
C GLY A 85 -22.32 -26.82 1.47
N GLU A 86 -21.00 -26.66 1.59
CA GLU A 86 -20.33 -26.34 2.83
C GLU A 86 -19.89 -24.88 2.91
N TRP A 87 -19.98 -24.30 4.11
CA TRP A 87 -19.49 -22.95 4.38
C TRP A 87 -18.00 -22.96 4.69
N SER A 88 -17.28 -22.01 4.13
CA SER A 88 -15.86 -21.81 4.42
C SER A 88 -15.63 -21.36 5.87
N LYS A 89 -14.39 -21.54 6.33
CA LYS A 89 -13.83 -20.73 7.42
C LYS A 89 -13.69 -19.26 6.97
N PRO A 90 -13.50 -18.30 7.90
CA PRO A 90 -13.34 -16.90 7.53
C PRO A 90 -12.12 -16.69 6.63
N ILE A 91 -12.33 -15.92 5.56
CA ILE A 91 -11.29 -15.41 4.68
C ILE A 91 -11.08 -13.94 5.04
N HIS A 92 -9.93 -13.64 5.63
CA HIS A 92 -9.68 -12.33 6.23
C HIS A 92 -9.32 -11.28 5.18
N GLY A 93 -9.77 -10.04 5.42
CA GLY A 93 -9.37 -8.87 4.66
C GLY A 93 -9.26 -7.65 5.56
N THR A 94 -8.18 -6.89 5.38
CA THR A 94 -7.99 -5.57 6.00
C THR A 94 -7.83 -4.56 4.88
N GLY A 95 -8.66 -3.53 4.89
CA GLY A 95 -8.62 -2.45 3.91
C GLY A 95 -8.40 -1.10 4.57
N GLY A 96 -7.86 -0.17 3.80
CA GLY A 96 -7.51 1.16 4.31
C GLY A 96 -7.80 2.28 3.32
N SER A 97 -8.14 3.45 3.83
CA SER A 97 -8.24 4.68 3.04
C SER A 97 -7.85 5.90 3.86
N THR A 98 -7.47 6.99 3.20
CA THR A 98 -7.20 8.26 3.88
C THR A 98 -8.52 8.91 4.26
N LEU A 99 -8.71 9.14 5.56
CA LEU A 99 -9.84 9.88 6.14
C LEU A 99 -9.55 11.38 6.19
N LEU A 100 -8.37 11.76 6.66
CA LEU A 100 -7.93 13.15 6.72
C LEU A 100 -6.59 13.29 6.01
N SER A 101 -6.56 14.09 4.95
CA SER A 101 -5.33 14.44 4.23
C SER A 101 -4.85 15.81 4.69
N ILE A 102 -3.55 15.95 4.95
CA ILE A 102 -2.93 17.23 5.31
C ILE A 102 -2.19 17.78 4.09
N ARG A 103 -2.62 18.94 3.58
CA ARG A 103 -2.01 19.63 2.44
C ARG A 103 -1.56 21.03 2.85
N THR A 104 -0.72 21.64 2.02
CA THR A 104 -0.29 23.05 2.21
C THR A 104 -1.46 24.03 2.17
N THR A 105 -2.52 23.70 1.43
CA THR A 105 -3.73 24.51 1.30
C THR A 105 -4.77 24.26 2.41
N GLY A 106 -4.48 23.37 3.36
CA GLY A 106 -5.38 22.97 4.44
C GLY A 106 -5.59 21.46 4.55
N SER A 107 -6.47 21.06 5.47
CA SER A 107 -6.85 19.66 5.65
C SER A 107 -8.10 19.31 4.85
N GLU A 108 -8.12 18.13 4.25
CA GLU A 108 -9.24 17.61 3.45
C GLU A 108 -9.77 16.34 4.11
N LEU A 109 -11.05 16.37 4.53
CA LEU A 109 -11.75 15.21 5.08
C LEU A 109 -12.43 14.44 3.95
N ASN A 110 -12.25 13.12 3.94
CA ASN A 110 -12.89 12.20 3.02
C ASN A 110 -13.98 11.40 3.76
N ASP A 111 -15.23 11.81 3.61
CA ASP A 111 -16.40 11.15 4.20
C ASP A 111 -16.65 9.74 3.65
N GLU A 112 -16.13 9.44 2.45
CA GLU A 112 -16.19 8.11 1.83
C GLU A 112 -15.09 7.16 2.31
N ALA A 113 -14.16 7.60 3.16
CA ALA A 113 -12.96 6.82 3.53
C ALA A 113 -13.27 5.43 4.08
N PHE A 114 -14.29 5.29 4.94
CA PHE A 114 -14.69 3.98 5.45
C PHE A 114 -15.34 3.08 4.39
N LYS A 115 -16.05 3.65 3.40
CA LYS A 115 -16.64 2.88 2.30
C LYS A 115 -15.56 2.39 1.34
N MET A 116 -14.55 3.22 1.09
CA MET A 116 -13.35 2.85 0.35
C MET A 116 -12.54 1.77 1.08
N ALA A 117 -12.31 1.93 2.38
CA ALA A 117 -11.60 0.93 3.18
C ALA A 117 -12.36 -0.41 3.25
N TYR A 118 -13.69 -0.39 3.33
CA TYR A 118 -14.52 -1.60 3.28
C TYR A 118 -14.36 -2.34 1.95
N THR A 119 -14.42 -1.64 0.82
CA THR A 119 -14.26 -2.24 -0.52
C THR A 119 -12.83 -2.72 -0.79
N ASP A 120 -11.82 -2.05 -0.24
CA ASP A 120 -10.43 -2.52 -0.24
C ASP A 120 -10.27 -3.82 0.58
N ALA A 121 -10.89 -3.91 1.76
CA ALA A 121 -10.86 -5.11 2.60
C ALA A 121 -11.44 -6.34 1.89
N ILE A 122 -12.57 -6.16 1.19
CA ILE A 122 -13.16 -7.19 0.31
C ILE A 122 -12.16 -7.59 -0.77
N SER A 123 -11.54 -6.60 -1.42
CA SER A 123 -10.56 -6.84 -2.47
C SER A 123 -9.35 -7.64 -1.97
N VAL A 124 -8.92 -7.44 -0.73
CA VAL A 124 -7.88 -8.23 -0.07
C VAL A 124 -8.34 -9.67 0.17
N ALA A 125 -9.53 -9.88 0.75
CA ALA A 125 -10.06 -11.23 0.99
C ALA A 125 -10.24 -12.04 -0.31
N CYS A 126 -10.75 -11.39 -1.37
CA CYS A 126 -10.95 -12.01 -2.69
C CYS A 126 -9.65 -12.51 -3.35
N LYS A 127 -8.47 -11.98 -2.97
CA LYS A 127 -7.17 -12.49 -3.49
C LYS A 127 -6.92 -13.93 -3.05
N SER A 128 -7.37 -14.32 -1.86
CA SER A 128 -7.25 -15.70 -1.39
C SER A 128 -8.10 -16.69 -2.20
N LEU A 129 -9.15 -16.20 -2.88
CA LEU A 129 -9.93 -16.98 -3.86
C LEU A 129 -9.30 -17.01 -5.25
N GLY A 130 -8.20 -16.29 -5.45
CA GLY A 130 -7.51 -16.15 -6.73
C GLY A 130 -7.99 -15.00 -7.60
N MET A 131 -8.94 -14.16 -7.17
CA MET A 131 -9.52 -13.13 -8.04
C MET A 131 -8.47 -12.12 -8.54
N ALA A 132 -8.33 -12.02 -9.86
CA ALA A 132 -7.34 -11.19 -10.56
C ALA A 132 -5.88 -11.52 -10.20
N ALA A 133 -5.59 -12.75 -9.79
CA ALA A 133 -4.23 -13.19 -9.45
C ALA A 133 -3.20 -12.88 -10.55
N ASP A 134 -3.58 -12.91 -11.83
CA ASP A 134 -2.67 -12.64 -12.95
C ASP A 134 -2.14 -11.20 -12.95
N VAL A 135 -2.91 -10.22 -12.44
CA VAL A 135 -2.43 -8.83 -12.30
C VAL A 135 -1.27 -8.76 -11.30
N TYR A 136 -1.32 -9.56 -10.24
CA TYR A 136 -0.28 -9.63 -9.22
C TYR A 136 0.89 -10.52 -9.67
N TRP A 137 0.60 -11.63 -10.36
CA TRP A 137 1.61 -12.56 -10.87
C TRP A 137 2.43 -11.98 -12.03
N ALA A 138 1.80 -11.28 -12.97
CA ALA A 138 2.49 -10.57 -14.05
C ALA A 138 3.38 -9.43 -13.51
N SER A 139 3.06 -8.91 -12.32
CA SER A 139 3.91 -7.96 -11.62
C SER A 139 5.09 -8.60 -10.86
N GLY A 140 5.29 -9.92 -11.03
CA GLY A 140 6.16 -10.84 -10.29
C GLY A 140 7.67 -10.61 -10.37
N ALA A 141 8.12 -9.44 -9.96
CA ALA A 141 9.35 -9.37 -9.18
C ALA A 141 8.97 -9.71 -7.73
N SER A 142 9.10 -10.98 -7.35
CA SER A 142 9.05 -11.36 -5.94
C SER A 142 10.12 -10.56 -5.19
N LYS A 143 9.76 -10.04 -4.01
CA LYS A 143 10.70 -9.35 -3.09
C LYS A 143 11.82 -10.29 -2.58
N TYR A 144 11.77 -11.57 -2.96
CA TYR A 144 12.74 -12.61 -2.67
C TYR A 144 12.98 -13.40 -3.97
N GLY A 145 14.16 -13.24 -4.59
CA GLY A 145 14.62 -14.13 -5.69
C GLY A 145 14.92 -15.54 -5.16
N SER A 146 14.98 -16.62 -5.95
CA SER A 146 15.56 -16.81 -7.30
C SER A 146 15.06 -18.17 -7.91
N PRO A 147 15.70 -18.78 -8.94
CA PRO A 147 15.51 -18.56 -10.38
C PRO A 147 15.12 -19.84 -11.19
N SER A 148 14.70 -19.65 -12.46
CA SER A 148 14.71 -20.57 -13.65
C SER A 148 13.35 -20.59 -14.37
N GLN A 149 13.18 -20.58 -15.70
CA GLN A 149 14.05 -20.51 -16.88
C GLN A 149 13.15 -20.06 -18.06
N GLY A 150 13.63 -19.16 -18.94
CA GLY A 150 12.94 -18.80 -20.19
C GLY A 150 13.21 -17.35 -20.61
N LYS A 151 13.97 -17.17 -21.71
CA LYS A 151 14.71 -15.96 -22.09
C LYS A 151 13.85 -14.82 -22.67
N VAL A 152 14.11 -13.58 -22.23
CA VAL A 152 14.38 -12.41 -23.11
C VAL A 152 15.25 -11.41 -22.33
N PRO A 153 16.36 -10.87 -22.88
CA PRO A 153 17.22 -9.95 -22.14
C PRO A 153 16.58 -8.55 -22.15
N VAL A 154 15.97 -8.16 -21.03
CA VAL A 154 15.65 -6.76 -20.76
C VAL A 154 16.61 -6.29 -19.67
N GLN A 155 17.48 -5.34 -20.04
CA GLN A 155 18.38 -4.67 -19.12
C GLN A 155 17.58 -4.13 -17.93
N GLN A 156 17.95 -4.56 -16.73
CA GLN A 156 17.33 -4.13 -15.48
C GLN A 156 17.49 -2.61 -15.32
N PRO A 157 16.41 -1.83 -15.12
CA PRO A 157 16.55 -0.49 -14.58
C PRO A 157 16.94 -0.63 -13.10
N ARG A 158 18.10 -0.09 -12.74
CA ARG A 158 18.54 0.05 -11.34
C ARG A 158 17.42 0.73 -10.55
N SER A 159 17.09 0.18 -9.38
CA SER A 159 16.19 0.79 -8.40
C SER A 159 16.62 2.24 -8.14
N PRO A 160 15.73 3.23 -8.13
CA PRO A 160 16.14 4.56 -7.69
C PRO A 160 16.52 4.47 -6.21
N GLY A 161 17.73 4.90 -5.87
CA GLY A 161 18.19 5.00 -4.48
C GLY A 161 17.27 5.86 -3.63
N LYS A 162 17.45 5.84 -2.30
CA LYS A 162 16.73 6.74 -1.39
C LYS A 162 16.80 8.18 -1.94
N PRO A 163 15.68 8.92 -1.97
CA PRO A 163 15.67 10.28 -2.52
C PRO A 163 16.67 11.15 -1.76
N GLU A 164 17.42 11.97 -2.48
CA GLU A 164 18.37 12.89 -1.87
C GLU A 164 17.62 14.01 -1.16
N LEU A 165 18.02 14.32 0.08
CA LEU A 165 17.48 15.45 0.84
C LEU A 165 18.45 16.62 0.70
N THR A 166 18.09 17.58 -0.14
CA THR A 166 18.82 18.84 -0.37
C THR A 166 18.01 20.04 0.11
N PRO A 167 18.62 21.22 0.30
CA PRO A 167 17.94 22.46 0.68
C PRO A 167 16.78 22.87 -0.24
N GLU A 168 16.87 22.50 -1.51
CA GLU A 168 15.87 22.80 -2.55
C GLU A 168 14.71 21.80 -2.53
N SER A 169 14.84 20.70 -1.80
CA SER A 169 13.79 19.68 -1.72
C SER A 169 12.61 20.14 -0.86
N VAL A 170 11.38 19.82 -1.29
CA VAL A 170 10.14 20.15 -0.55
C VAL A 170 10.10 19.53 0.86
N LYS A 171 10.91 18.49 1.10
CA LYS A 171 11.01 17.80 2.40
C LYS A 171 12.09 18.39 3.32
N TRP A 172 12.85 19.39 2.87
CA TRP A 172 13.90 20.05 3.64
C TRP A 172 13.38 20.76 4.89
N LEU A 173 12.51 21.77 4.72
CA LEU A 173 11.96 22.56 5.83
C LEU A 173 11.20 21.70 6.87
N PRO A 174 10.39 20.70 6.48
CA PRO A 174 9.81 19.76 7.42
C PRO A 174 10.86 18.96 8.21
N SER A 175 11.95 18.53 7.57
CA SER A 175 13.02 17.78 8.24
C SER A 175 13.79 18.64 9.24
N VAL A 176 14.05 19.91 8.91
CA VAL A 176 14.64 20.89 9.82
C VAL A 176 13.72 21.15 11.02
N THR A 177 12.43 21.37 10.77
CA THR A 177 11.43 21.61 11.83
C THR A 177 11.28 20.41 12.75
N GLN A 178 11.28 19.19 12.18
CA GLN A 178 11.24 17.96 12.95
C GLN A 178 12.51 17.79 13.80
N ALA A 179 13.68 18.08 13.24
CA ALA A 179 14.94 18.05 13.98
C ALA A 179 14.94 19.01 15.19
N MET A 180 14.35 20.20 15.07
CA MET A 180 14.22 21.16 16.19
C MET A 180 13.34 20.65 17.33
N LYS A 181 12.30 19.86 17.03
CA LYS A 181 11.30 19.40 18.00
C LYS A 181 11.72 18.13 18.76
N LEU A 182 12.64 17.35 18.19
CA LEU A 182 13.03 16.06 18.75
C LEU A 182 14.19 16.22 19.74
N ASP A 183 13.93 15.88 21.02
CA ASP A 183 14.96 15.77 22.05
C ASP A 183 15.65 14.39 21.98
N ILE A 184 16.52 14.22 20.98
CA ILE A 184 17.30 13.00 20.74
C ILE A 184 18.74 13.38 20.40
N PRO A 185 19.75 12.49 20.55
CA PRO A 185 21.10 12.74 20.06
C PRO A 185 21.20 12.96 18.55
N ASN A 186 22.22 13.69 18.08
CA ASN A 186 22.38 14.06 16.65
C ASN A 186 22.65 12.85 15.74
N ASP A 187 23.38 11.85 16.21
CA ASP A 187 23.64 10.59 15.52
C ASP A 187 22.34 9.80 15.28
N GLU A 188 21.46 9.72 16.29
CA GLU A 188 20.14 9.09 16.14
C GLU A 188 19.22 9.90 15.22
N LEU A 189 19.27 11.23 15.28
CA LEU A 189 18.56 12.09 14.33
C LEU A 189 19.03 11.83 12.89
N ILE A 190 20.34 11.83 12.65
CA ILE A 190 20.94 11.57 11.32
C ILE A 190 20.56 10.18 10.86
N ARG A 191 20.61 9.15 11.72
CA ARG A 191 20.20 7.79 11.39
C ARG A 191 18.74 7.71 10.96
N ARG A 192 17.84 8.42 11.65
CA ARG A 192 16.41 8.48 11.29
C ARG A 192 16.19 9.15 9.94
N ILE A 193 16.88 10.24 9.66
CA ILE A 193 16.75 10.96 8.39
C ILE A 193 17.37 10.14 7.25
N THR A 194 18.59 9.60 7.44
CA THR A 194 19.30 8.78 6.45
C THR A 194 18.66 7.40 6.22
N SER A 195 17.78 6.94 7.13
CA SER A 195 16.93 5.77 6.88
C SER A 195 15.91 6.00 5.76
N LYS A 196 15.49 7.26 5.56
CA LYS A 196 14.45 7.67 4.59
C LYS A 196 15.01 8.39 3.37
N TYR A 197 16.14 9.09 3.52
CA TYR A 197 16.75 9.94 2.51
C TYR A 197 18.25 9.66 2.34
N THR A 198 18.84 10.04 1.20
CA THR A 198 20.30 10.16 1.06
C THR A 198 20.69 11.59 1.39
N LEU A 199 21.70 11.81 2.24
CA LEU A 199 22.21 13.14 2.54
C LEU A 199 23.73 13.15 2.33
N SER A 200 24.25 14.19 1.68
CA SER A 200 25.68 14.50 1.70
C SER A 200 26.11 15.01 3.08
N GLU A 201 27.41 14.94 3.38
CA GLU A 201 27.98 15.50 4.61
C GLU A 201 27.72 17.02 4.74
N GLU A 202 27.72 17.74 3.62
CA GLU A 202 27.38 19.16 3.54
C GLU A 202 25.93 19.41 3.96
N ASN A 203 24.98 18.60 3.45
CA ASN A 203 23.57 18.72 3.78
C ASN A 203 23.28 18.30 5.23
N ILE A 204 24.01 17.33 5.78
CA ILE A 204 23.93 17.00 7.22
C ILE A 204 24.33 18.23 8.06
N THR A 205 25.45 18.85 7.71
CA THR A 205 25.97 20.03 8.42
C THR A 205 24.98 21.19 8.35
N LEU A 206 24.42 21.45 7.17
CA LEU A 206 23.44 22.51 6.97
C LEU A 206 22.13 22.25 7.71
N LEU A 207 21.65 21.00 7.72
CA LEU A 207 20.45 20.60 8.47
C LEU A 207 20.63 20.79 9.97
N LEU A 208 21.78 20.40 10.53
CA LEU A 208 22.10 20.62 11.94
C LEU A 208 22.24 22.10 12.28
N LYS A 209 22.84 22.90 11.39
CA LYS A 209 22.95 24.35 11.56
C LYS A 209 21.57 25.02 11.59
N GLN A 210 20.70 24.71 10.62
CA GLN A 210 19.36 25.30 10.53
C GLN A 210 18.39 24.80 11.60
N SER A 211 18.61 23.60 12.13
CA SER A 211 17.85 23.10 13.29
C SER A 211 18.39 23.61 14.63
N ASN A 212 19.42 24.46 14.62
CA ASN A 212 20.09 25.00 15.83
C ASN A 212 20.74 23.89 16.70
N ARG A 213 21.23 22.82 16.07
CA ARG A 213 21.75 21.59 16.69
C ARG A 213 23.21 21.28 16.31
N LEU A 214 24.02 22.30 16.00
CA LEU A 214 25.40 22.11 15.56
C LEU A 214 26.17 21.10 16.44
N PRO A 215 26.95 20.17 15.86
CA PRO A 215 27.85 19.32 16.63
C PRO A 215 28.81 20.19 17.45
N GLN A 216 29.05 19.82 18.71
CA GLN A 216 29.97 20.57 19.59
C GLN A 216 31.43 20.60 19.09
N ALA A 217 31.77 19.87 18.02
CA ALA A 217 33.13 19.70 17.53
C ALA A 217 33.65 20.81 16.59
N ILE A 218 32.86 21.83 16.23
CA ILE A 218 33.35 22.96 15.40
C ILE A 218 32.96 24.28 16.06
N ARG A 219 33.61 24.55 17.19
CA ARG A 219 33.86 25.91 17.70
C ARG A 219 35.36 26.02 17.90
N SER A 220 36.05 26.33 16.81
CA SER A 220 37.43 26.83 16.79
C SER A 220 37.46 28.06 15.91
#